data_AF-A0A3M5BHB0-F1
#
_entry.id   AF-A0A3M5BHB0-F1
#
_cell.length_a   1.000
_cell.length_b   1.000
_cell.length_c   1.000
_cell.angle_alpha   90.00
_cell.angle_beta   90.00
_cell.angle_gamma   90.00
#
_symmetry.space_group_name_H-M   'P 1'
#
loop_
_entity.id
_entity.type
_entity.pdbx_description
1 polymer ?
#
loop_
_entity_poly.entity_id
_entity_poly.type
_entity_poly.pdbx_seq_one_letter_code
_entity_poly.pdbx_strand_id
1 'polypeptide(L)'
;MPHLSELSQIHKALQNLTMLPSDVVRLLAGAGDLEVIVPSRLWGRVGKVSTDWHPYPDDAATRTPPVTSPASCAVQWPPRPLSLSVPFTRADEAARYAHGRIGTRIHSQIIGFLLFNPVTRAYLIAEPILEDGAPVYAPCSAFHPDAYYRPALPDGYRVDGMYFSSANLVAEGGREVVSDFFDPDDLHRMFSYRYKPAQRPKGSPIRYGFEMSAVYFSAADGALLAYTPSRSDEELRLLRSVSRVYSGAESIQAQLAAGTINVQDFVRAVARAGHLRVLQTSKRWPHAGVVSPVS
;
A
#
# COMPACT_ATOMS: atom_id res chain seq x y z
N MET A 1 16.47 -11.58 -30.05
CA MET A 1 15.55 -11.14 -28.98
C MET A 1 15.42 -9.63 -29.08
N PRO A 2 14.22 -9.05 -29.14
CA PRO A 2 14.11 -7.59 -29.25
C PRO A 2 14.56 -6.94 -27.93
N HIS A 3 15.51 -6.01 -28.00
CA HIS A 3 15.92 -5.20 -26.87
C HIS A 3 14.72 -4.39 -26.36
N LEU A 4 14.25 -4.70 -25.16
CA LEU A 4 13.27 -3.87 -24.46
C LEU A 4 13.96 -2.57 -24.05
N SER A 5 13.47 -1.44 -24.59
CA SER A 5 14.01 -0.11 -24.27
C SER A 5 13.82 0.22 -22.78
N GLU A 6 14.90 0.50 -22.07
CA GLU A 6 14.89 0.91 -20.65
C GLU A 6 14.03 2.16 -20.42
N LEU A 7 13.97 3.06 -21.41
CA LEU A 7 13.11 4.25 -21.37
C LEU A 7 11.62 3.88 -21.34
N SER A 8 11.22 2.78 -22.00
CA SER A 8 9.84 2.28 -21.94
C SER A 8 9.49 1.76 -20.53
N GLN A 9 10.46 1.20 -19.81
CA GLN A 9 10.26 0.70 -18.46
C GLN A 9 10.22 1.83 -17.43
N ILE A 10 11.10 2.83 -17.55
CA ILE A 10 11.08 4.02 -16.69
C ILE A 10 9.78 4.78 -16.87
N HIS A 11 9.33 4.98 -18.12
CA HIS A 11 8.07 5.65 -18.42
C HIS A 11 6.86 4.93 -17.80
N LYS A 12 6.77 3.60 -17.97
CA LYS A 12 5.73 2.77 -17.33
C LYS A 12 5.83 2.83 -15.80
N ALA A 13 7.03 2.85 -15.25
CA ALA A 13 7.23 2.87 -13.80
C ALA A 13 6.78 4.19 -13.17
N LEU A 14 7.02 5.32 -13.86
CA LEU A 14 6.52 6.65 -13.48
C LEU A 14 4.99 6.72 -13.59
N GLN A 15 4.40 6.23 -14.68
CA GLN A 15 2.95 6.21 -14.87
C GLN A 15 2.22 5.38 -13.81
N ASN A 16 2.84 4.27 -13.40
CA ASN A 16 2.26 3.37 -12.39
C ASN A 16 2.57 3.82 -10.95
N LEU A 17 3.21 4.98 -10.75
CA LEU A 17 3.64 5.49 -9.44
C LEU A 17 4.54 4.52 -8.66
N THR A 18 5.17 3.58 -9.37
CA THR A 18 6.13 2.61 -8.82
C THR A 18 7.55 3.16 -8.76
N MET A 19 7.78 4.30 -9.42
CA MET A 19 9.01 5.07 -9.45
C MET A 19 8.64 6.54 -9.33
N LEU A 20 9.37 7.29 -8.49
CA LEU A 20 9.23 8.74 -8.41
C LEU A 20 10.12 9.42 -9.46
N PRO A 21 9.78 10.66 -9.88
CA PRO A 21 10.68 11.47 -10.69
C PRO A 21 12.09 11.60 -10.08
N SER A 22 12.20 11.66 -8.74
CA SER A 22 13.48 11.69 -8.03
C SER A 22 14.32 10.42 -8.17
N ASP A 23 13.68 9.26 -8.37
CA ASP A 23 14.41 8.02 -8.64
C ASP A 23 15.06 8.06 -10.02
N VAL A 24 14.40 8.68 -11.01
CA VAL A 24 14.97 8.88 -12.34
C VAL A 24 16.18 9.80 -12.27
N VAL A 25 16.10 10.87 -11.49
CA VAL A 25 17.23 11.79 -11.26
C VAL A 25 18.43 11.05 -10.65
N ARG A 26 18.19 10.22 -9.63
CA ARG A 26 19.26 9.42 -9.00
C ARG A 26 19.83 8.34 -9.91
N LEU A 27 18.99 7.72 -10.74
CA LEU A 27 19.44 6.78 -11.77
C LEU A 27 20.33 7.48 -12.80
N LEU A 28 19.94 8.67 -13.26
CA LEU A 28 20.74 9.47 -14.19
C LEU A 28 22.07 9.91 -13.55
N ALA A 29 22.04 10.35 -12.30
CA ALA A 29 23.23 10.71 -11.52
C ALA A 29 24.18 9.54 -11.26
N GLY A 30 23.66 8.31 -11.16
CA GLY A 30 24.46 7.09 -11.00
C GLY A 30 24.97 6.51 -12.33
N ALA A 31 24.24 6.75 -13.41
CA ALA A 31 24.58 6.26 -14.75
C ALA A 31 25.56 7.19 -15.49
N GLY A 32 25.67 8.46 -15.08
CA GLY A 32 26.56 9.44 -15.70
C GLY A 32 26.71 10.73 -14.88
N ASP A 33 27.34 11.73 -15.48
CA ASP A 33 27.60 13.02 -14.82
C ASP A 33 26.42 13.99 -14.99
N LEU A 34 25.49 13.91 -14.04
CA LEU A 34 24.41 14.88 -13.93
C LEU A 34 24.86 16.05 -13.05
N GLU A 35 24.70 17.28 -13.55
CA GLU A 35 25.09 18.50 -12.83
C GLU A 35 23.95 19.51 -12.79
N VAL A 36 23.78 20.15 -11.63
CA VAL A 36 22.93 21.33 -11.48
C VAL A 36 23.69 22.53 -12.03
N ILE A 37 23.30 23.00 -13.21
CA ILE A 37 23.90 24.19 -13.83
C ILE A 37 23.23 25.48 -13.33
N VAL A 38 21.92 25.44 -13.13
CA VAL A 38 21.13 26.55 -12.59
C VAL A 38 20.56 26.13 -11.25
N PRO A 39 20.94 26.79 -10.14
CA PRO A 39 20.44 26.44 -8.82
C PRO A 39 18.96 26.79 -8.72
N SER A 40 18.21 25.97 -7.99
CA SER A 40 16.80 26.24 -7.70
C SER A 40 16.42 25.60 -6.38
N ARG A 41 15.31 26.03 -5.79
CA ARG A 41 14.79 25.39 -4.57
C ARG A 41 14.64 23.88 -4.74
N LEU A 42 14.22 23.39 -5.91
CA LEU A 42 14.05 21.97 -6.18
C LEU A 42 15.37 21.21 -6.23
N TRP A 43 16.38 21.79 -6.90
CA TRP A 43 17.63 21.10 -7.24
C TRP A 43 18.77 21.35 -6.26
N GLY A 44 18.69 22.42 -5.45
CA GLY A 44 19.76 22.87 -4.58
C GLY A 44 20.81 23.70 -5.31
N ARG A 45 22.03 23.66 -4.79
CA ARG A 45 23.18 24.45 -5.27
C ARG A 45 23.76 23.90 -6.58
N VAL A 46 24.51 24.74 -7.28
CA VAL A 46 25.26 24.35 -8.48
C VAL A 46 26.29 23.27 -8.14
N GLY A 47 26.40 22.25 -8.99
CA GLY A 47 27.40 21.19 -8.86
C GLY A 47 26.87 19.81 -9.20
N LYS A 48 27.72 18.79 -9.01
CA LYS A 48 27.39 17.40 -9.32
C LYS A 48 26.21 16.90 -8.49
N VAL A 49 25.21 16.36 -9.17
CA VAL A 49 24.10 15.66 -8.56
C VAL A 49 24.61 14.28 -8.12
N SER A 50 24.53 14.02 -6.82
CA SER A 50 24.95 12.74 -6.25
C SER A 50 23.81 11.71 -6.29
N THR A 51 24.15 10.43 -6.09
CA THR A 51 23.17 9.34 -6.09
C THR A 51 22.21 9.37 -4.90
N ASP A 52 22.52 10.17 -3.87
CA ASP A 52 21.67 10.45 -2.70
C ASP A 52 20.86 11.75 -2.85
N TRP A 53 20.84 12.37 -4.03
CA TRP A 53 20.07 13.58 -4.30
C TRP A 53 18.58 13.40 -3.96
N HIS A 54 18.00 14.43 -3.37
CA HIS A 54 16.56 14.52 -3.11
C HIS A 54 16.01 15.92 -3.44
N PRO A 55 14.71 16.03 -3.77
CA PRO A 55 14.05 17.31 -4.00
C PRO A 55 14.17 18.22 -2.77
N TYR A 56 14.29 19.53 -3.01
CA TYR A 56 14.30 20.57 -1.97
C TYR A 56 15.33 20.36 -0.87
N PRO A 57 16.62 20.20 -1.21
CA PRO A 57 17.66 19.87 -0.24
C PRO A 57 17.84 20.95 0.83
N ASP A 58 17.57 22.21 0.50
CA ASP A 58 17.73 23.35 1.41
C ASP A 58 16.48 23.62 2.29
N ASP A 59 15.30 23.09 1.96
CA ASP A 59 14.05 23.33 2.72
C ASP A 59 14.01 22.54 4.05
N ALA A 60 14.92 21.58 4.27
CA ALA A 60 15.03 20.84 5.53
C ALA A 60 15.45 21.73 6.72
N ALA A 61 16.09 22.88 6.47
CA ALA A 61 16.60 23.78 7.51
C ALA A 61 15.58 24.84 7.97
N THR A 62 14.48 25.05 7.26
CA THR A 62 13.51 26.11 7.56
C THR A 62 12.08 25.61 7.39
N ARG A 63 11.45 25.15 8.48
CA ARG A 63 10.06 24.67 8.43
C ARG A 63 9.16 25.46 9.38
N THR A 64 8.33 26.33 8.82
CA THR A 64 6.93 26.53 9.26
C THR A 64 6.03 25.70 8.35
N PRO A 65 5.07 24.93 8.89
CA PRO A 65 4.28 24.00 8.07
C PRO A 65 3.16 24.72 7.30
N PRO A 66 3.05 24.57 5.96
CA PRO A 66 1.88 25.03 5.23
C PRO A 66 0.71 24.04 5.38
N VAL A 67 -0.50 24.58 5.45
CA VAL A 67 -1.76 23.83 5.42
C VAL A 67 -1.86 23.11 4.07
N THR A 68 -1.93 21.77 4.10
CA THR A 68 -1.96 20.91 2.91
C THR A 68 -3.34 20.29 2.73
N SER A 69 -3.82 20.25 1.48
CA SER A 69 -5.03 19.54 1.09
C SER A 69 -4.91 18.03 1.39
N PRO A 70 -5.96 17.35 1.90
CA PRO A 70 -5.91 15.96 2.34
C PRO A 70 -5.70 14.91 1.24
N ALA A 71 -5.57 15.31 -0.03
CA ALA A 71 -5.47 14.41 -1.17
C ALA A 71 -4.03 14.07 -1.62
N SER A 72 -3.00 14.79 -1.17
CA SER A 72 -1.61 14.46 -1.53
C SER A 72 -0.97 13.58 -0.46
N CYS A 73 -0.71 12.32 -0.81
CA CYS A 73 0.17 11.47 -0.03
C CYS A 73 1.62 11.96 -0.22
N ALA A 74 1.98 13.04 0.46
CA ALA A 74 3.33 13.58 0.44
C ALA A 74 4.23 12.74 1.33
N VAL A 75 5.34 12.26 0.77
CA VAL A 75 6.34 11.48 1.51
C VAL A 75 6.98 12.37 2.58
N GLN A 76 6.93 11.95 3.85
CA GLN A 76 7.52 12.69 4.97
C GLN A 76 8.98 12.26 5.21
N TRP A 77 9.87 13.24 5.33
CA TRP A 77 11.28 13.07 5.72
C TRP A 77 11.65 14.00 6.89
N PRO A 78 12.35 13.51 7.94
CA PRO A 78 12.64 12.09 8.21
C PRO A 78 11.34 11.30 8.49
N PRO A 79 11.30 9.98 8.22
CA PRO A 79 10.13 9.17 8.46
C PRO A 79 9.84 9.15 9.97
N ARG A 80 8.58 9.35 10.34
CA ARG A 80 8.18 9.23 11.74
C ARG A 80 8.36 7.78 12.21
N PRO A 81 8.88 7.56 13.43
CA PRO A 81 8.92 6.24 14.03
C PRO A 81 7.52 5.62 14.10
N LEU A 82 7.47 4.30 13.96
CA LEU A 82 6.21 3.57 14.09
C LEU A 82 5.80 3.50 15.56
N SER A 83 4.53 3.80 15.82
CA SER A 83 3.88 3.35 17.06
C SER A 83 3.50 1.88 16.87
N LEU A 84 3.89 1.04 17.81
CA LEU A 84 3.74 -0.42 17.70
C LEU A 84 2.88 -0.96 18.84
N SER A 85 2.04 -1.93 18.52
CA SER A 85 1.23 -2.64 19.50
C SER A 85 2.08 -3.50 20.44
N VAL A 86 1.42 -4.13 21.41
CA VAL A 86 1.96 -5.31 22.11
C VAL A 86 2.17 -6.48 21.12
N PRO A 87 3.07 -7.45 21.42
CA PRO A 87 3.27 -8.62 20.57
C PRO A 87 2.10 -9.61 20.65
N PHE A 88 1.77 -10.20 19.51
CA PHE A 88 0.75 -11.23 19.34
C PHE A 88 1.35 -12.55 18.87
N THR A 89 0.68 -13.66 19.18
CA THR A 89 1.14 -15.00 18.77
C THR A 89 0.64 -15.41 17.39
N ARG A 90 -0.44 -14.78 16.90
CA ARG A 90 -1.06 -15.05 15.60
C ARG A 90 -1.33 -13.75 14.84
N ALA A 91 -1.17 -13.79 13.52
CA ALA A 91 -1.51 -12.68 12.63
C ALA A 91 -2.99 -12.26 12.76
N ASP A 92 -3.90 -13.23 12.90
CA ASP A 92 -5.33 -12.93 13.07
C ASP A 92 -5.66 -12.22 14.40
N GLU A 93 -4.88 -12.46 15.46
CA GLU A 93 -5.04 -11.75 16.75
C GLU A 93 -4.59 -10.29 16.59
N ALA A 94 -3.43 -10.10 15.96
CA ALA A 94 -2.91 -8.78 15.62
C ALA A 94 -3.90 -8.00 14.73
N ALA A 95 -4.48 -8.65 13.71
CA ALA A 95 -5.47 -8.04 12.83
C ALA A 95 -6.76 -7.65 13.56
N ARG A 96 -7.25 -8.47 14.50
CA ARG A 96 -8.40 -8.12 15.35
C ARG A 96 -8.10 -6.92 16.25
N TYR A 97 -6.88 -6.83 16.77
CA TYR A 97 -6.44 -5.66 17.52
C TYR A 97 -6.48 -4.39 16.66
N ALA A 98 -5.88 -4.43 15.46
CA ALA A 98 -5.92 -3.30 14.52
C ALA A 98 -7.36 -2.91 14.17
N HIS A 99 -8.23 -3.89 13.90
CA HIS A 99 -9.65 -3.70 13.63
C HIS A 99 -10.37 -2.99 14.78
N GLY A 100 -10.15 -3.39 16.03
CA GLY A 100 -10.72 -2.73 17.21
C GLY A 100 -10.17 -1.31 17.44
N ARG A 101 -8.90 -1.06 17.08
CA ARG A 101 -8.29 0.28 17.13
C ARG A 101 -8.87 1.22 16.07
N ILE A 102 -9.23 0.71 14.89
CA ILE A 102 -9.97 1.47 13.89
C ILE A 102 -11.38 1.74 14.42
N GLY A 103 -12.12 0.68 14.75
CA GLY A 103 -13.46 0.76 15.31
C GLY A 103 -14.42 1.55 14.40
N THR A 104 -15.33 2.30 15.01
CA THR A 104 -16.30 3.16 14.31
C THR A 104 -15.85 4.62 14.22
N ARG A 105 -14.55 4.89 14.42
CA ARG A 105 -14.01 6.26 14.37
C ARG A 105 -14.10 6.78 12.94
N ILE A 106 -14.32 8.09 12.77
CA ILE A 106 -14.23 8.72 11.46
C ILE A 106 -12.76 8.79 11.07
N HIS A 107 -12.41 8.26 9.91
CA HIS A 107 -11.05 8.21 9.40
C HIS A 107 -11.03 8.27 7.86
N SER A 108 -9.91 8.76 7.31
CA SER A 108 -9.58 8.59 5.90
C SER A 108 -9.23 7.13 5.58
N GLN A 109 -8.90 6.80 4.33
CA GLN A 109 -8.47 5.45 3.99
C GLN A 109 -7.25 5.05 4.81
N ILE A 110 -7.32 3.87 5.44
CA ILE A 110 -6.24 3.30 6.23
C ILE A 110 -5.63 2.14 5.45
N ILE A 111 -4.31 2.16 5.32
CA ILE A 111 -3.51 1.04 4.82
C ILE A 111 -2.40 0.84 5.82
N GLY A 112 -2.26 -0.38 6.33
CA GLY A 112 -1.24 -0.69 7.29
C GLY A 112 -0.63 -2.06 7.17
N PHE A 113 0.30 -2.37 8.06
CA PHE A 113 1.11 -3.58 7.98
C PHE A 113 1.22 -4.33 9.30
N LEU A 114 1.29 -5.65 9.14
CA LEU A 114 1.63 -6.61 10.18
C LEU A 114 3.11 -6.91 10.05
N LEU A 115 3.82 -6.75 11.16
CA LEU A 115 5.22 -7.13 11.28
C LEU A 115 5.32 -8.51 11.91
N PHE A 116 6.28 -9.31 11.46
CA PHE A 116 6.57 -10.63 12.01
C PHE A 116 8.06 -10.78 12.28
N ASN A 117 8.38 -11.28 13.47
CA ASN A 117 9.71 -11.72 13.82
C ASN A 117 9.80 -13.25 13.68
N PRO A 118 10.59 -13.79 12.73
CA PRO A 118 10.69 -15.23 12.53
C PRO A 118 11.37 -15.99 13.67
N VAL A 119 12.18 -15.31 14.48
CA VAL A 119 12.92 -15.93 15.59
C VAL A 119 12.01 -16.09 16.80
N THR A 120 11.37 -15.01 17.24
CA THR A 120 10.46 -15.03 18.40
C THR A 120 9.05 -15.51 18.04
N ARG A 121 8.75 -15.62 16.74
CA ARG A 121 7.42 -15.95 16.18
C ARG A 121 6.32 -15.01 16.67
N ALA A 122 6.66 -13.76 16.90
CA ALA A 122 5.75 -12.72 17.36
C ALA A 122 5.31 -11.81 16.21
N TYR A 123 4.05 -11.38 16.27
CA TYR A 123 3.45 -10.39 15.39
C TYR A 123 3.31 -9.04 16.10
N LEU A 124 3.56 -7.95 15.38
CA LEU A 124 3.26 -6.58 15.83
C LEU A 124 2.38 -5.88 14.81
N ILE A 125 1.55 -4.95 15.28
CA ILE A 125 0.82 -4.00 14.45
C ILE A 125 1.54 -2.66 14.50
N ALA A 126 1.81 -2.08 13.33
CA ALA A 126 2.01 -0.64 13.26
C ALA A 126 0.66 0.05 13.42
N GLU A 127 0.49 0.81 14.49
CA GLU A 127 -0.81 1.38 14.87
C GLU A 127 -1.48 2.11 13.70
N PRO A 128 -2.80 1.92 13.46
CA PRO A 128 -3.49 2.52 12.32
C PRO A 128 -3.77 4.01 12.48
N ILE A 129 -4.07 4.43 13.71
CA ILE A 129 -4.52 5.77 14.05
C ILE A 129 -3.86 6.19 15.37
N LEU A 130 -3.36 7.43 15.41
CA LEU A 130 -2.90 8.08 16.64
C LEU A 130 -4.10 8.41 17.54
N GLU A 131 -3.85 8.77 18.80
CA GLU A 131 -4.93 9.10 19.75
C GLU A 131 -5.79 10.29 19.30
N ASP A 132 -5.25 11.17 18.47
CA ASP A 132 -5.91 12.35 17.92
C ASP A 132 -6.75 12.07 16.65
N GLY A 133 -6.82 10.81 16.20
CA GLY A 133 -7.58 10.44 15.01
C GLY A 133 -6.81 10.55 13.68
N ALA A 134 -5.57 11.05 13.69
CA ALA A 134 -4.75 11.09 12.49
C ALA A 134 -4.18 9.71 12.14
N PRO A 135 -4.09 9.32 10.85
CA PRO A 135 -3.38 8.12 10.46
C PRO A 135 -1.91 8.24 10.88
N VAL A 136 -1.37 7.18 11.50
CA VAL A 136 0.00 7.18 12.07
C VAL A 136 1.07 7.37 10.99
N TYR A 137 0.78 6.94 9.75
CA TYR A 137 1.67 7.06 8.62
C TYR A 137 0.90 7.27 7.31
N ALA A 138 1.52 8.03 6.40
CA ALA A 138 1.07 8.10 5.03
C ALA A 138 1.45 6.78 4.31
N PRO A 139 0.51 6.09 3.63
CA PRO A 139 0.82 4.84 2.94
C PRO A 139 1.99 4.96 1.94
N CYS A 140 2.12 6.10 1.25
CA CYS A 140 3.25 6.40 0.37
C CYS A 140 4.61 6.45 1.06
N SER A 141 4.68 6.79 2.36
CA SER A 141 5.92 6.74 3.14
C SER A 141 6.19 5.34 3.69
N ALA A 142 5.18 4.70 4.31
CA ALA A 142 5.32 3.34 4.83
C ALA A 142 5.66 2.33 3.72
N PHE A 143 5.06 2.50 2.55
CA PHE A 143 5.24 1.65 1.39
C PHE A 143 6.12 2.30 0.29
N HIS A 144 6.98 3.25 0.68
CA HIS A 144 7.88 3.90 -0.28
C HIS A 144 8.87 2.90 -0.92
N PRO A 145 9.07 2.93 -2.26
CA PRO A 145 9.99 2.02 -2.96
C PRO A 145 11.46 2.19 -2.58
N ASP A 146 11.80 3.27 -1.89
CA ASP A 146 13.13 3.53 -1.37
C ASP A 146 13.11 3.48 0.16
N ALA A 147 13.98 2.61 0.71
CA ALA A 147 14.16 2.36 2.13
C ALA A 147 14.51 3.61 2.94
N TYR A 148 15.14 4.60 2.30
CA TYR A 148 15.42 5.88 2.93
C TYR A 148 14.13 6.49 3.48
N TYR A 149 13.08 6.60 2.67
CA TYR A 149 11.84 7.28 3.08
C TYR A 149 10.90 6.45 3.97
N ARG A 150 11.35 5.29 4.44
CA ARG A 150 10.53 4.36 5.22
C ARG A 150 10.80 4.46 6.70
N PRO A 151 9.76 4.32 7.54
CA PRO A 151 9.97 4.11 8.97
C PRO A 151 10.87 2.89 9.21
N ALA A 152 11.82 3.03 10.12
CA ALA A 152 12.64 1.92 10.56
C ALA A 152 11.76 0.84 11.22
N LEU A 153 12.02 -0.43 10.88
CA LEU A 153 11.37 -1.57 11.53
C LEU A 153 12.19 -1.97 12.76
N PRO A 154 11.55 -2.51 13.82
CA PRO A 154 12.27 -3.07 14.96
C PRO A 154 13.18 -4.22 14.53
N ASP A 155 14.25 -4.44 15.29
CA ASP A 155 15.25 -5.46 14.99
C ASP A 155 14.62 -6.85 14.83
N GLY A 156 14.98 -7.52 13.74
CA GLY A 156 14.50 -8.85 13.39
C GLY A 156 13.06 -8.93 12.87
N TYR A 157 12.32 -7.81 12.82
CA TYR A 157 10.99 -7.78 12.23
C TYR A 157 11.03 -7.51 10.73
N ARG A 158 10.11 -8.15 10.01
CA ARG A 158 9.81 -7.87 8.60
C ARG A 158 8.32 -7.63 8.42
N VAL A 159 7.93 -6.98 7.32
CA VAL A 159 6.52 -6.96 6.89
C VAL A 159 6.10 -8.37 6.47
N ASP A 160 4.97 -8.84 6.98
CA ASP A 160 4.40 -10.17 6.72
C ASP A 160 2.96 -10.10 6.19
N GLY A 161 2.24 -9.02 6.48
CA GLY A 161 0.86 -8.84 6.07
C GLY A 161 0.46 -7.39 5.98
N MET A 162 -0.73 -7.14 5.45
CA MET A 162 -1.33 -5.81 5.37
C MET A 162 -2.73 -5.80 5.96
N TYR A 163 -3.19 -4.64 6.38
CA TYR A 163 -4.61 -4.44 6.69
C TYR A 163 -5.11 -3.15 6.03
N PHE A 164 -6.38 -3.13 5.68
CA PHE A 164 -7.02 -2.04 4.97
C PHE A 164 -8.33 -1.65 5.67
N SER A 165 -8.69 -0.38 5.57
CA SER A 165 -10.01 0.13 5.89
C SER A 165 -10.35 1.25 4.92
N SER A 166 -11.49 1.15 4.24
CA SER A 166 -11.98 2.23 3.39
C SER A 166 -12.28 3.47 4.25
N ALA A 167 -12.16 4.66 3.66
CA ALA A 167 -12.56 5.88 4.34
C ALA A 167 -14.05 5.81 4.70
N ASN A 168 -14.42 6.26 5.90
CA ASN A 168 -15.82 6.42 6.34
C ASN A 168 -16.15 7.90 6.57
N LEU A 169 -15.50 8.77 5.80
CA LEU A 169 -15.77 10.20 5.80
C LEU A 169 -17.18 10.46 5.24
N VAL A 170 -17.92 11.36 5.89
CA VAL A 170 -19.19 11.84 5.34
C VAL A 170 -18.88 12.66 4.08
N ALA A 171 -19.33 12.20 2.91
CA ALA A 171 -19.17 12.95 1.68
C ALA A 171 -19.95 14.28 1.74
N GLU A 172 -19.40 15.36 1.16
CA GLU A 172 -20.16 16.58 0.93
C GLU A 172 -21.39 16.24 0.06
N GLY A 173 -22.59 16.29 0.65
CA GLY A 173 -23.83 15.81 0.04
C GLY A 173 -24.54 14.68 0.79
N GLY A 174 -23.99 14.19 1.91
CA GLY A 174 -24.71 13.35 2.88
C GLY A 174 -24.93 11.89 2.47
N ARG A 175 -24.37 11.42 1.34
CA ARG A 175 -24.33 9.98 1.02
C ARG A 175 -23.06 9.35 1.57
N GLU A 176 -23.24 8.48 2.55
CA GLU A 176 -22.20 7.58 3.03
C GLU A 176 -21.87 6.57 1.92
N VAL A 177 -20.64 6.62 1.36
CA VAL A 177 -20.14 5.56 0.49
C VAL A 177 -19.56 4.48 1.40
N VAL A 178 -20.44 3.62 1.91
CA VAL A 178 -20.04 2.52 2.77
C VAL A 178 -19.48 1.40 1.90
N SER A 179 -18.19 1.10 2.04
CA SER A 179 -17.59 -0.07 1.42
C SER A 179 -17.61 -1.24 2.40
N ASP A 180 -18.22 -2.35 1.98
CA ASP A 180 -18.43 -3.54 2.80
C ASP A 180 -17.48 -4.68 2.43
N PHE A 181 -16.62 -4.40 1.46
CA PHE A 181 -15.64 -5.30 0.90
C PHE A 181 -14.44 -4.51 0.38
N PHE A 182 -13.37 -5.23 0.00
CA PHE A 182 -12.19 -4.62 -0.61
C PHE A 182 -12.58 -3.72 -1.80
N ASP A 183 -11.93 -2.57 -1.93
CA ASP A 183 -11.89 -1.89 -3.23
C ASP A 183 -10.97 -2.69 -4.18
N PRO A 184 -11.30 -2.86 -5.47
CA PRO A 184 -10.38 -3.44 -6.44
C PRO A 184 -8.96 -2.84 -6.39
N ASP A 185 -8.82 -1.53 -6.16
CA ASP A 185 -7.52 -0.87 -6.04
C ASP A 185 -6.75 -1.31 -4.78
N ASP A 186 -7.43 -1.65 -3.69
CA ASP A 186 -6.79 -2.18 -2.48
C ASP A 186 -6.20 -3.57 -2.72
N LEU A 187 -6.92 -4.44 -3.43
CA LEU A 187 -6.36 -5.73 -3.88
C LEU A 187 -5.25 -5.55 -4.91
N HIS A 188 -5.36 -4.56 -5.80
CA HIS A 188 -4.29 -4.28 -6.76
C HIS A 188 -2.98 -3.86 -6.07
N ARG A 189 -3.08 -3.00 -5.04
CA ARG A 189 -1.92 -2.57 -4.23
C ARG A 189 -1.17 -3.76 -3.63
N MET A 190 -1.88 -4.78 -3.15
CA MET A 190 -1.25 -6.01 -2.66
C MET A 190 -0.33 -6.67 -3.68
N PHE A 191 -0.75 -6.71 -4.95
CA PHE A 191 0.05 -7.30 -6.02
C PHE A 191 1.34 -6.50 -6.25
N SER A 192 1.24 -5.18 -6.27
CA SER A 192 2.38 -4.28 -6.40
C SER A 192 3.40 -4.46 -5.28
N TYR A 193 2.96 -4.70 -4.04
CA TYR A 193 3.86 -4.91 -2.89
C TYR A 193 4.43 -6.33 -2.77
N ARG A 194 3.80 -7.33 -3.40
CA ARG A 194 4.30 -8.71 -3.42
C ARG A 194 5.31 -8.95 -4.54
N TYR A 195 5.32 -8.12 -5.59
CA TYR A 195 6.13 -8.35 -6.77
C TYR A 195 7.63 -8.22 -6.48
N LYS A 196 8.34 -9.35 -6.50
CA LYS A 196 9.81 -9.41 -6.49
C LYS A 196 10.32 -9.63 -7.92
N PRO A 197 11.04 -8.67 -8.55
CA PRO A 197 11.65 -8.93 -9.84
C PRO A 197 12.76 -10.00 -9.73
N ALA A 198 12.83 -10.90 -10.72
CA ALA A 198 13.74 -12.05 -10.72
C ALA A 198 15.23 -11.67 -10.82
N GLN A 199 15.54 -10.55 -11.49
CA GLN A 199 16.85 -9.93 -11.49
C GLN A 199 16.71 -8.48 -11.06
N ARG A 200 17.49 -8.08 -10.05
CA ARG A 200 17.57 -6.70 -9.60
C ARG A 200 18.54 -5.94 -10.53
N PRO A 201 18.11 -4.89 -11.25
CA PRO A 201 19.04 -4.00 -11.93
C PRO A 201 19.98 -3.36 -10.89
N LYS A 202 21.30 -3.35 -11.15
CA LYS A 202 22.25 -2.63 -10.31
C LYS A 202 21.81 -1.16 -10.20
N GLY A 203 21.76 -0.61 -8.99
CA GLY A 203 21.34 0.77 -8.74
C GLY A 203 19.82 0.98 -8.61
N SER A 204 18.98 -0.05 -8.81
CA SER A 204 17.55 0.10 -8.50
C SER A 204 17.32 0.18 -6.98
N PRO A 205 16.47 1.10 -6.48
CA PRO A 205 16.02 1.07 -5.10
C PRO A 205 15.48 -0.31 -4.73
N ILE A 206 15.59 -0.70 -3.45
CA ILE A 206 14.99 -1.93 -2.93
C ILE A 206 13.47 -1.75 -2.98
N ARG A 207 12.86 -2.08 -4.12
CA ARG A 207 11.41 -2.08 -4.25
C ARG A 207 10.84 -3.22 -3.41
N TYR A 208 9.68 -2.94 -2.82
CA TYR A 208 8.92 -3.91 -2.07
C TYR A 208 8.59 -5.14 -2.90
N GLY A 209 9.15 -6.25 -2.46
CA GLY A 209 8.58 -7.56 -2.62
C GLY A 209 8.84 -8.25 -1.29
N PHE A 210 7.83 -8.35 -0.43
CA PHE A 210 7.88 -9.21 0.75
C PHE A 210 6.98 -10.41 0.54
N GLU A 211 7.32 -11.51 1.20
CA GLU A 211 6.38 -12.62 1.31
C GLU A 211 5.22 -12.13 2.16
N MET A 212 4.03 -12.10 1.55
CA MET A 212 2.81 -11.67 2.23
C MET A 212 1.98 -12.90 2.58
N SER A 213 1.79 -13.13 3.87
CA SER A 213 1.06 -14.27 4.42
C SER A 213 -0.45 -14.05 4.45
N ALA A 214 -0.90 -12.82 4.70
CA ALA A 214 -2.31 -12.49 4.77
C ALA A 214 -2.55 -10.98 4.56
N VAL A 215 -3.75 -10.68 4.10
CA VAL A 215 -4.29 -9.32 4.03
C VAL A 215 -5.63 -9.26 4.72
N TYR A 216 -5.83 -8.23 5.53
CA TYR A 216 -7.03 -8.04 6.33
C TYR A 216 -7.81 -6.82 5.86
N PHE A 217 -9.13 -6.86 5.93
CA PHE A 217 -10.00 -5.74 5.61
C PHE A 217 -11.00 -5.49 6.73
N SER A 218 -10.95 -4.28 7.29
CA SER A 218 -11.93 -3.77 8.23
C SER A 218 -13.07 -3.15 7.44
N ALA A 219 -14.19 -3.84 7.35
CA ALA A 219 -15.38 -3.33 6.70
C ALA A 219 -16.06 -2.29 7.60
N ALA A 220 -16.68 -1.29 6.98
CA ALA A 220 -17.34 -0.20 7.69
C ALA A 220 -18.53 -0.66 8.54
N ASP A 221 -19.10 -1.84 8.25
CA ASP A 221 -20.16 -2.45 9.05
C ASP A 221 -19.67 -3.34 10.20
N GLY A 222 -18.37 -3.30 10.49
CA GLY A 222 -17.75 -4.02 11.59
C GLY A 222 -17.33 -5.45 11.27
N ALA A 223 -17.43 -5.91 10.01
CA ALA A 223 -16.81 -7.17 9.63
C ALA A 223 -15.29 -7.04 9.55
N LEU A 224 -14.59 -8.12 9.90
CA LEU A 224 -13.16 -8.28 9.65
C LEU A 224 -12.98 -9.44 8.69
N LEU A 225 -12.45 -9.15 7.51
CA LEU A 225 -12.16 -10.14 6.49
C LEU A 225 -10.67 -10.42 6.44
N ALA A 226 -10.29 -11.64 6.08
CA ALA A 226 -8.92 -12.07 5.87
C ALA A 226 -8.80 -12.78 4.53
N TYR A 227 -7.83 -12.38 3.72
CA TYR A 227 -7.47 -13.01 2.46
C TYR A 227 -6.04 -13.54 2.57
N THR A 228 -5.87 -14.84 2.39
CA THR A 228 -4.54 -15.47 2.29
C THR A 228 -4.21 -15.75 0.83
N PRO A 229 -3.10 -15.19 0.31
CA PRO A 229 -2.68 -15.41 -1.07
C PRO A 229 -2.42 -16.89 -1.38
N SER A 230 -3.00 -17.40 -2.49
CA SER A 230 -2.81 -18.80 -2.90
C SER A 230 -1.61 -19.01 -3.82
N ARG A 231 -1.14 -17.96 -4.49
CA ARG A 231 -0.15 -17.98 -5.59
C ARG A 231 -0.57 -18.81 -6.81
N SER A 232 -1.86 -19.09 -6.94
CA SER A 232 -2.40 -19.78 -8.11
C SER A 232 -2.45 -18.89 -9.36
N ASP A 233 -2.59 -19.50 -10.53
CA ASP A 233 -2.84 -18.77 -11.77
C ASP A 233 -4.18 -18.01 -11.73
N GLU A 234 -5.16 -18.52 -10.99
CA GLU A 234 -6.45 -17.88 -10.74
C GLU A 234 -6.26 -16.57 -9.96
N GLU A 235 -5.43 -16.60 -8.91
CA GLU A 235 -5.04 -15.40 -8.17
C GLU A 235 -4.32 -14.39 -9.07
N LEU A 236 -3.35 -14.84 -9.88
CA LEU A 236 -2.63 -13.92 -10.75
C LEU A 236 -3.56 -13.26 -11.79
N ARG A 237 -4.56 -14.01 -12.30
CA ARG A 237 -5.61 -13.47 -13.18
C ARG A 237 -6.46 -12.43 -12.45
N LEU A 238 -6.93 -12.73 -11.23
CA LEU A 238 -7.67 -11.75 -10.42
C LEU A 238 -6.87 -10.47 -10.19
N LEU A 239 -5.59 -10.59 -9.81
CA LEU A 239 -4.74 -9.44 -9.49
C LEU A 239 -4.47 -8.54 -10.72
N ARG A 240 -4.50 -9.10 -11.94
CA ARG A 240 -4.49 -8.31 -13.18
C ARG A 240 -5.84 -7.64 -13.44
N SER A 241 -6.94 -8.36 -13.24
CA SER A 241 -8.29 -7.85 -13.51
C SER A 241 -8.72 -6.74 -12.56
N VAL A 242 -8.22 -6.70 -11.33
CA VAL A 242 -8.51 -5.59 -10.40
C VAL A 242 -7.76 -4.30 -10.73
N SER A 243 -6.77 -4.35 -11.62
CA SER A 243 -5.97 -3.18 -12.00
C SER A 243 -6.51 -2.51 -13.26
N ARG A 244 -6.85 -1.21 -13.17
CA ARG A 244 -7.12 -0.39 -14.36
C ARG A 244 -5.90 -0.23 -15.26
N VAL A 245 -4.69 -0.26 -14.71
CA VAL A 245 -3.45 -0.14 -15.49
C VAL A 245 -3.29 -1.32 -16.44
N TYR A 246 -3.58 -2.54 -15.98
CA TYR A 246 -3.43 -3.74 -16.80
C TYR A 246 -4.66 -4.04 -17.65
N SER A 247 -5.86 -3.79 -17.13
CA SER A 247 -7.11 -4.26 -17.76
C SER A 247 -7.98 -3.13 -18.31
N GLY A 248 -7.66 -1.86 -18.06
CA GLY A 248 -8.37 -0.71 -18.62
C GLY A 248 -9.89 -0.77 -18.39
N ALA A 249 -10.66 -0.71 -19.48
CA ALA A 249 -12.12 -0.80 -19.47
C ALA A 249 -12.66 -2.18 -19.07
N GLU A 250 -11.85 -3.24 -19.17
CA GLU A 250 -12.19 -4.59 -18.73
C GLU A 250 -11.85 -4.84 -17.25
N SER A 251 -11.30 -3.86 -16.55
CA SER A 251 -11.00 -4.02 -15.11
C SER A 251 -12.27 -4.25 -14.29
N ILE A 252 -12.16 -5.03 -13.20
CA ILE A 252 -13.26 -5.26 -12.24
C ILE A 252 -13.82 -3.93 -11.74
N GLN A 253 -12.97 -2.93 -11.52
CA GLN A 253 -13.40 -1.60 -11.11
C GLN A 253 -14.26 -0.90 -12.17
N ALA A 254 -13.92 -1.04 -13.46
CA ALA A 254 -14.74 -0.51 -14.56
C ALA A 254 -16.05 -1.28 -14.71
N GLN A 255 -16.02 -2.61 -14.57
CA GLN A 255 -17.20 -3.47 -14.67
C GLN A 255 -18.19 -3.24 -13.52
N LEU A 256 -17.70 -3.05 -12.27
CA LEU A 256 -18.52 -2.66 -11.13
C LEU A 256 -19.16 -1.29 -11.35
N ALA A 257 -18.40 -0.32 -11.86
CA ALA A 257 -18.92 1.02 -12.16
C ALA A 257 -19.96 1.03 -13.30
N ALA A 258 -19.79 0.15 -14.29
CA ALA A 258 -20.75 -0.04 -15.38
C ALA A 258 -21.94 -0.94 -15.00
N GLY A 259 -21.90 -1.58 -13.83
CA GLY A 259 -22.93 -2.52 -13.38
C GLY A 259 -22.96 -3.84 -14.16
N THR A 260 -21.92 -4.17 -14.93
CA THR A 260 -21.85 -5.43 -15.69
C THR A 260 -21.54 -6.63 -14.81
N ILE A 261 -20.89 -6.39 -13.66
CA ILE A 261 -20.77 -7.33 -12.54
C ILE A 261 -21.23 -6.62 -11.27
N ASN A 262 -21.72 -7.39 -10.30
CA ASN A 262 -22.07 -6.87 -8.99
C ASN A 262 -20.98 -7.20 -7.95
N VAL A 263 -21.14 -6.68 -6.73
CA VAL A 263 -20.19 -6.92 -5.62
C VAL A 263 -20.09 -8.39 -5.24
N GLN A 264 -21.18 -9.18 -5.35
CA GLN A 264 -21.16 -10.61 -5.06
C GLN A 264 -20.34 -11.39 -6.09
N ASP A 265 -20.40 -11.00 -7.37
CA ASP A 265 -19.53 -11.57 -8.41
C ASP A 265 -18.06 -11.33 -8.08
N PHE A 266 -17.74 -10.12 -7.61
CA PHE A 266 -16.38 -9.79 -7.20
C PHE A 266 -15.94 -10.55 -5.95
N VAL A 267 -16.78 -10.65 -4.91
CA VAL A 267 -16.51 -11.48 -3.72
C VAL A 267 -16.22 -12.93 -4.11
N ARG A 268 -17.02 -13.51 -5.01
CA ARG A 268 -16.80 -14.86 -5.51
C ARG A 268 -15.48 -14.99 -6.28
N ALA A 269 -15.12 -14.01 -7.10
CA ALA A 269 -13.83 -13.99 -7.79
C ALA A 269 -12.66 -13.97 -6.79
N VAL A 270 -12.74 -13.18 -5.72
CA VAL A 270 -11.74 -13.14 -4.63
C VAL A 270 -11.68 -14.48 -3.88
N ALA A 271 -12.83 -15.07 -3.54
CA ALA A 271 -12.90 -16.36 -2.87
C ALA A 271 -12.41 -17.54 -3.73
N ARG A 272 -12.47 -17.43 -5.07
CA ARG A 272 -11.89 -18.42 -6.01
C ARG A 272 -10.39 -18.30 -6.11
N ALA A 273 -9.90 -17.07 -6.15
CA ALA A 273 -8.49 -16.76 -6.31
C ALA A 273 -7.65 -17.16 -5.10
N GLY A 274 -8.18 -17.04 -3.87
CA GLY A 274 -7.43 -17.36 -2.66
C GLY A 274 -8.34 -17.67 -1.47
N HIS A 275 -7.74 -17.82 -0.30
CA HIS A 275 -8.50 -18.19 0.89
C HIS A 275 -9.09 -16.95 1.55
N LEU A 276 -10.33 -16.62 1.18
CA LEU A 276 -11.11 -15.56 1.82
C LEU A 276 -11.84 -16.11 3.06
N ARG A 277 -11.72 -15.41 4.19
CA ARG A 277 -12.35 -15.79 5.46
C ARG A 277 -12.95 -14.58 6.16
N VAL A 278 -14.05 -14.81 6.88
CA VAL A 278 -14.66 -13.87 7.82
C VAL A 278 -14.12 -14.17 9.22
N LEU A 279 -13.38 -13.24 9.81
CA LEU A 279 -12.84 -13.32 11.17
C LEU A 279 -13.75 -12.71 12.22
N GLN A 280 -14.52 -11.70 11.83
CA GLN A 280 -15.55 -11.05 12.65
C GLN A 280 -16.77 -10.79 11.75
N THR A 281 -17.94 -11.21 12.23
CA THR A 281 -19.20 -11.13 11.49
C THR A 281 -19.82 -9.74 11.57
N SER A 282 -20.66 -9.43 10.58
CA SER A 282 -21.51 -8.24 10.55
C SER A 282 -22.89 -8.60 9.97
N LYS A 283 -23.75 -7.59 9.81
CA LYS A 283 -25.04 -7.77 9.12
C LYS A 283 -24.88 -8.29 7.68
N ARG A 284 -23.82 -7.87 6.97
CA ARG A 284 -23.54 -8.31 5.58
C ARG A 284 -22.65 -9.55 5.51
N TRP A 285 -21.89 -9.81 6.57
CA TRP A 285 -21.06 -11.01 6.72
C TRP A 285 -21.54 -11.85 7.91
N PRO A 286 -22.70 -12.52 7.83
CA PRO A 286 -23.33 -13.17 8.98
C PRO A 286 -22.63 -14.44 9.46
N HIS A 287 -21.81 -15.07 8.62
CA HIS A 287 -21.16 -16.35 8.93
C HIS A 287 -19.64 -16.18 9.02
N ALA A 288 -19.07 -16.58 10.15
CA ALA A 288 -17.63 -16.65 10.34
C ALA A 288 -17.03 -17.86 9.57
N GLY A 289 -15.75 -17.77 9.21
CA GLY A 289 -15.03 -18.86 8.55
C GLY A 289 -14.82 -18.62 7.05
N VAL A 290 -14.56 -19.70 6.31
CA VAL A 290 -14.20 -19.63 4.87
C VAL A 290 -15.40 -19.19 4.04
N VAL A 291 -15.18 -18.22 3.16
CA VAL A 291 -16.18 -17.78 2.18
C VAL A 291 -16.13 -18.72 0.98
N SER A 292 -17.24 -19.40 0.71
CA SER A 292 -17.30 -20.34 -0.41
C SER A 292 -17.46 -19.61 -1.75
N PRO A 293 -16.71 -20.00 -2.79
CA PRO A 293 -16.78 -19.36 -4.11
C PRO A 293 -18.04 -19.66 -4.95
N VAL A 294 -18.99 -20.41 -4.37
CA VAL A 294 -20.15 -21.01 -5.08
C VAL A 294 -21.49 -20.58 -4.47
N SER A 295 -21.50 -19.86 -3.35
CA SER A 295 -22.72 -19.44 -2.67
C SER A 295 -23.36 -18.21 -3.31
#